data_AF-A0A523RVF4-F1
#
_entry.id   AF-A0A523RVF4-F1
#
_cell.length_a   1.000
_cell.length_b   1.000
_cell.length_c   1.000
_cell.angle_alpha   90.00
_cell.angle_beta   90.00
_cell.angle_gamma   90.00
#
_symmetry.space_group_name_H-M   'P 1'
#
loop_
_entity.id
_entity.type
_entity.pdbx_description
1 polymer ?
#
loop_
_entity_poly.entity_id
_entity_poly.type
_entity_poly.pdbx_seq_one_letter_code
_entity_poly.pdbx_strand_id
1 'polypeptide(L)'
;MMRKHAIVIVLSFVLVGMMFFSVDTPLIMNQKKISQSIPTPQEVPLISDEPDSMGNMRMNVIDNPSFEDWNGNIPVGYSQARESGYTDVDYAYAGPGVTGSYAGLIEAQGSPTDSTQGGMSVNLPSSPNPLIEPGLSLSFNFNTLANPDLLQGSMVQVFVFMRNSSTSRSIYYVLSFGTYSGSNDTQNAYIMMNDTLNQWNVFNMNITEDYIDAFGAGDLSITHYIDIVSIQIFSPTGATEKLQVAFDNIVLTNGSYSGWIVNGDFETGAQSPWTHTVSDRAYFAQSMDSTHGSYSLNLSIPDVTSGNGYAILTEQFGYPGGFLAPSVGVTVLHLDWKYNDTPSAGSMQASYLNLRFRNQTAYYDMYLYFGTHNNILPGFNSTNTKFFKIPGFGVKDSWQHLSLDFYEYMTYAGYEDTSIYEIRIYAENSAIGSSLDALFDDFRLVTYPLGDP
;
A
#
# COMPACT_ATOMS: atom_id res chain seq x y z
N MET A 1 -9.44 -64.25 -63.10
CA MET A 1 -8.07 -64.79 -63.22
C MET A 1 -7.08 -63.73 -63.73
N MET A 2 -7.05 -62.43 -63.42
CA MET A 2 -7.41 -61.53 -62.31
C MET A 2 -6.89 -61.94 -60.92
N ARG A 3 -6.08 -61.04 -60.33
CA ARG A 3 -5.77 -60.81 -58.90
C ARG A 3 -4.53 -61.41 -58.23
N LYS A 4 -3.53 -61.95 -58.94
CA LYS A 4 -2.27 -62.39 -58.26
C LYS A 4 -0.94 -61.81 -58.78
N HIS A 5 -0.92 -60.89 -59.75
CA HIS A 5 0.35 -60.36 -60.30
C HIS A 5 0.53 -58.84 -60.19
N ALA A 6 -0.49 -58.09 -59.73
CA ALA A 6 -0.38 -56.64 -59.52
C ALA A 6 0.13 -56.24 -58.12
N ILE A 7 0.08 -57.14 -57.13
CA ILE A 7 0.53 -56.86 -55.75
C ILE A 7 2.05 -57.05 -55.59
N VAL A 8 2.68 -57.87 -56.44
CA VAL A 8 4.14 -58.13 -56.37
C VAL A 8 4.95 -56.94 -56.89
N ILE A 9 4.44 -56.17 -57.87
CA ILE A 9 5.16 -55.03 -58.45
C ILE A 9 5.11 -53.78 -57.54
N VAL A 10 4.03 -53.60 -56.77
CA VAL A 10 3.88 -52.46 -55.86
C VAL A 10 4.72 -52.64 -54.58
N LEU A 11 4.91 -53.87 -54.08
CA LEU A 11 5.76 -54.12 -52.91
C LEU A 11 7.27 -54.04 -53.22
N SER A 12 7.69 -54.35 -54.45
CA SER A 12 9.09 -54.23 -54.87
C SER A 12 9.57 -52.79 -55.00
N PHE A 13 8.68 -51.83 -55.31
CA PHE A 13 9.05 -50.41 -55.37
C PHE A 13 9.14 -49.74 -53.98
N VAL A 14 8.45 -50.27 -52.98
CA VAL A 14 8.50 -49.74 -51.59
C VAL A 14 9.74 -50.25 -50.84
N LEU A 15 10.26 -51.44 -51.17
CA LEU A 15 11.46 -52.01 -50.54
C LEU A 15 12.79 -51.52 -51.14
N VAL A 16 12.83 -51.13 -52.42
CA VAL A 16 14.04 -50.54 -53.04
C VAL A 16 14.17 -49.03 -52.72
N GLY A 17 13.06 -48.34 -52.43
CA GLY A 17 13.08 -46.94 -52.01
C GLY A 17 13.61 -46.69 -50.58
N MET A 18 13.71 -47.73 -49.75
CA MET A 18 14.21 -47.61 -48.36
C MET A 18 15.69 -47.99 -48.18
N MET A 19 16.42 -48.37 -49.24
CA MET A 19 17.82 -48.79 -49.16
C MET A 19 18.86 -47.76 -49.66
N PHE A 20 18.47 -46.51 -49.95
CA PHE A 20 19.40 -45.47 -50.43
C PHE A 20 19.49 -44.19 -49.58
N PHE A 21 19.13 -44.25 -48.29
CA PHE A 21 19.48 -43.19 -47.32
C PHE A 21 19.99 -43.79 -46.00
N SER A 22 21.10 -44.52 -46.08
CA SER A 22 22.02 -44.70 -44.95
C SER A 22 23.34 -44.01 -45.30
N VAL A 23 23.43 -42.73 -44.93
CA VAL A 23 24.71 -42.01 -44.86
C VAL A 23 24.83 -41.49 -43.43
N ASP A 24 25.93 -41.87 -42.80
CA ASP A 24 26.34 -41.49 -41.46
C ASP A 24 26.17 -39.99 -41.20
N THR A 25 25.23 -39.65 -40.32
CA THR A 25 25.24 -38.37 -39.62
C THR A 25 25.76 -38.60 -38.20
N PRO A 26 26.71 -37.78 -37.72
CA PRO A 26 27.23 -37.91 -36.37
C PRO A 26 26.11 -37.68 -35.36
N LEU A 27 26.15 -38.44 -34.28
CA LEU A 27 25.42 -38.20 -33.04
C LEU A 27 25.69 -36.77 -32.55
N ILE A 28 24.86 -35.82 -32.97
CA ILE A 28 24.69 -34.56 -32.27
C ILE A 28 23.57 -34.83 -31.26
N MET A 29 23.96 -34.94 -29.99
CA MET A 29 23.04 -34.77 -28.87
C MET A 29 22.22 -33.50 -29.13
N ASN A 30 20.93 -33.66 -29.43
CA ASN A 30 19.95 -32.60 -29.22
C ASN A 30 19.79 -32.42 -27.71
N GLN A 31 20.78 -31.79 -27.07
CA GLN A 31 20.43 -30.81 -26.06
C GLN A 31 19.57 -29.80 -26.80
N LYS A 32 18.26 -29.83 -26.55
CA LYS A 32 17.42 -28.65 -26.72
C LYS A 32 18.03 -27.60 -25.81
N LYS A 33 19.04 -26.89 -26.31
CA LYS A 33 19.48 -25.63 -25.76
C LYS A 33 18.27 -24.75 -25.99
N ILE A 34 17.38 -24.74 -25.01
CA ILE A 34 16.48 -23.63 -24.79
C ILE A 34 17.45 -22.48 -24.51
N SER A 35 17.97 -21.91 -25.59
CA SER A 35 18.43 -20.53 -25.56
C SER A 35 17.15 -19.75 -25.44
N GLN A 36 16.59 -19.72 -24.22
CA GLN A 36 15.88 -18.54 -23.77
C GLN A 36 16.94 -17.45 -23.96
N SER A 37 16.89 -16.78 -25.11
CA SER A 37 17.46 -15.46 -25.23
C SER A 37 16.70 -14.67 -24.19
N ILE A 38 17.30 -14.61 -23.00
CA ILE A 38 16.84 -13.74 -21.94
C ILE A 38 16.77 -12.35 -22.58
N PRO A 39 15.61 -11.69 -22.55
CA PRO A 39 15.48 -10.38 -23.16
C PRO A 39 16.50 -9.44 -22.53
N THR A 40 17.21 -8.73 -23.41
CA THR A 40 18.09 -7.61 -23.07
C THR A 40 17.34 -6.64 -22.16
N PRO A 41 18.01 -5.96 -21.21
CA PRO A 41 17.34 -5.01 -20.33
C PRO A 41 16.48 -4.02 -21.12
N GLN A 42 15.23 -3.85 -20.71
CA GLN A 42 14.20 -3.18 -21.49
C GLN A 42 13.99 -1.76 -20.96
N GLU A 43 13.84 -0.81 -21.88
CA GLU A 43 13.35 0.55 -21.59
C GLU A 43 11.82 0.50 -21.54
N VAL A 44 11.23 0.97 -20.45
CA VAL A 44 9.78 1.04 -20.28
C VAL A 44 9.33 2.47 -20.61
N PRO A 45 8.42 2.67 -21.57
CA PRO A 45 7.90 4.01 -21.89
C PRO A 45 7.09 4.56 -20.71
N LEU A 46 7.22 5.87 -20.47
CA LEU A 46 6.38 6.61 -19.51
C LEU A 46 4.90 6.51 -19.91
N ILE A 47 4.04 6.34 -18.90
CA ILE A 47 2.67 6.80 -18.99
C ILE A 47 2.76 8.33 -19.11
N SER A 48 2.21 8.89 -20.19
CA SER A 48 1.99 10.34 -20.25
C SER A 48 1.04 10.71 -19.11
N ASP A 49 1.26 11.86 -18.48
CA ASP A 49 0.29 12.53 -17.61
C ASP A 49 -1.01 12.83 -18.39
N GLU A 50 -1.76 11.81 -18.75
CA GLU A 50 -3.17 11.93 -19.05
C GLU A 50 -3.80 12.34 -17.72
N PRO A 51 -4.52 13.47 -17.66
CA PRO A 51 -5.25 13.83 -16.47
C PRO A 51 -6.26 12.73 -16.26
N ASP A 52 -5.98 11.86 -15.30
CA ASP A 52 -6.86 10.79 -14.90
C ASP A 52 -8.18 11.45 -14.51
N SER A 53 -9.16 11.38 -15.42
CA SER A 53 -10.33 12.27 -15.40
C SER A 53 -11.36 11.87 -14.32
N MET A 54 -10.97 10.97 -13.40
CA MET A 54 -11.56 10.72 -12.08
C MET A 54 -10.49 10.37 -11.01
N GLY A 55 -9.22 10.77 -11.20
CA GLY A 55 -8.04 10.31 -10.46
C GLY A 55 -7.72 11.09 -9.18
N ASN A 56 -8.35 10.69 -8.08
CA ASN A 56 -7.83 10.99 -6.74
C ASN A 56 -7.24 9.70 -6.14
N MET A 57 -6.08 9.84 -5.49
CA MET A 57 -5.35 8.77 -4.80
C MET A 57 -6.29 7.98 -3.88
N ARG A 58 -6.14 6.66 -3.79
CA ARG A 58 -6.83 5.88 -2.76
C ARG A 58 -5.78 5.55 -1.74
N MET A 59 -5.90 6.07 -0.54
CA MET A 59 -5.10 5.59 0.58
C MET A 59 -5.95 5.69 1.82
N ASN A 60 -5.91 4.64 2.62
CA ASN A 60 -6.52 4.69 3.92
C ASN A 60 -5.69 5.59 4.83
N VAL A 61 -6.34 6.51 5.53
CA VAL A 61 -5.69 7.32 6.57
C VAL A 61 -5.62 6.57 7.90
N ILE A 62 -6.31 5.43 7.99
CA ILE A 62 -6.45 4.62 9.19
C ILE A 62 -5.51 3.41 9.07
N ASP A 63 -4.49 3.36 9.93
CA ASP A 63 -3.61 2.21 10.09
C ASP A 63 -4.39 1.01 10.66
N ASN A 64 -4.01 -0.21 10.28
CA ASN A 64 -4.62 -1.47 10.72
C ASN A 64 -6.18 -1.44 10.66
N PRO A 65 -6.77 -1.18 9.49
CA PRO A 65 -8.21 -0.99 9.36
C PRO A 65 -9.03 -2.27 9.59
N SER A 66 -8.40 -3.43 9.43
CA SER A 66 -8.96 -4.77 9.56
C SER A 66 -8.59 -5.46 10.88
N PHE A 67 -7.84 -4.80 11.77
CA PHE A 67 -7.42 -5.36 13.07
C PHE A 67 -6.48 -6.58 12.99
N GLU A 68 -5.92 -6.89 11.82
CA GLU A 68 -5.03 -8.03 11.61
C GLU A 68 -3.69 -7.89 12.33
N ASP A 69 -3.20 -6.66 12.51
CA ASP A 69 -1.96 -6.36 13.25
C ASP A 69 -2.18 -6.29 14.78
N TRP A 70 -2.86 -7.29 15.33
CA TRP A 70 -3.08 -7.38 16.77
C TRP A 70 -2.02 -8.22 17.49
N ASN A 71 -1.35 -7.59 18.47
CA ASN A 71 -0.30 -8.23 19.27
C ASN A 71 -0.63 -8.37 20.77
N GLY A 72 -1.92 -8.21 21.13
CA GLY A 72 -2.37 -8.21 22.52
C GLY A 72 -2.49 -6.82 23.15
N ASN A 73 -2.04 -5.77 22.48
CA ASN A 73 -2.24 -4.37 22.90
C ASN A 73 -3.28 -3.67 22.00
N ILE A 74 -3.69 -2.45 22.40
CA ILE A 74 -4.49 -1.56 21.56
C ILE A 74 -3.70 -1.28 20.27
N PRO A 75 -4.26 -1.51 19.07
CA PRO A 75 -3.60 -1.18 17.82
C PRO A 75 -3.15 0.28 17.76
N VAL A 76 -2.03 0.55 17.09
CA VAL A 76 -1.52 1.91 16.89
C VAL A 76 -2.58 2.78 16.19
N GLY A 77 -2.72 4.04 16.60
CA GLY A 77 -3.74 4.96 16.08
C GLY A 77 -5.12 4.84 16.76
N TYR A 78 -5.41 3.71 17.41
CA TYR A 78 -6.65 3.50 18.12
C TYR A 78 -6.59 3.95 19.58
N SER A 79 -7.74 4.37 20.09
CA SER A 79 -7.97 4.70 21.49
C SER A 79 -9.32 4.16 21.92
N GLN A 80 -9.46 3.84 23.20
CA GLN A 80 -10.72 3.38 23.77
C GLN A 80 -11.32 4.45 24.69
N ALA A 81 -12.62 4.62 24.61
CA ALA A 81 -13.41 5.40 25.55
C ALA A 81 -14.21 4.44 26.43
N ARG A 82 -13.98 4.50 27.74
CA ARG A 82 -14.68 3.70 28.74
C ARG A 82 -15.27 4.64 29.79
N GLU A 83 -16.60 4.75 29.83
CA GLU A 83 -17.31 5.44 30.91
C GLU A 83 -17.74 4.46 32.01
N SER A 84 -18.45 4.97 33.03
CA SER A 84 -18.94 4.19 34.17
C SER A 84 -19.79 3.00 33.73
N GLY A 85 -19.73 1.90 34.49
CA GLY A 85 -20.47 0.66 34.20
C GLY A 85 -19.60 -0.41 33.54
N TYR A 86 -20.22 -1.36 32.85
CA TYR A 86 -19.48 -2.38 32.09
C TYR A 86 -19.23 -1.87 30.67
N THR A 87 -17.95 -1.70 30.32
CA THR A 87 -17.50 -1.43 28.96
C THR A 87 -16.35 -2.36 28.62
N ASP A 88 -16.39 -2.92 27.41
CA ASP A 88 -15.26 -3.65 26.87
C ASP A 88 -15.01 -3.32 25.41
N VAL A 89 -13.74 -3.33 25.03
CA VAL A 89 -13.27 -3.15 23.65
C VAL A 89 -12.27 -4.26 23.39
N ASP A 90 -12.62 -5.16 22.48
CA ASP A 90 -11.82 -6.29 22.06
C ASP A 90 -11.41 -6.09 20.60
N TYR A 91 -10.10 -6.07 20.34
CA TYR A 91 -9.54 -5.89 19.00
C TYR A 91 -9.24 -7.23 18.30
N ALA A 92 -9.59 -8.35 18.94
CA ALA A 92 -9.33 -9.71 18.46
C ALA A 92 -10.62 -10.50 18.23
N TYR A 93 -11.73 -9.82 17.95
CA TYR A 93 -13.01 -10.48 17.75
C TYR A 93 -12.97 -11.34 16.48
N ALA A 94 -13.01 -12.66 16.66
CA ALA A 94 -12.96 -13.64 15.56
C ALA A 94 -14.33 -14.30 15.32
N GLY A 95 -15.41 -13.52 15.41
CA GLY A 95 -16.77 -14.02 15.22
C GLY A 95 -17.12 -14.36 13.76
N PRO A 96 -18.28 -15.01 13.52
CA PRO A 96 -18.73 -15.32 12.17
C PRO A 96 -18.88 -14.06 11.30
N GLY A 97 -18.33 -14.11 10.08
CA GLY A 97 -18.46 -13.06 9.06
C GLY A 97 -17.43 -11.93 9.11
N VAL A 98 -16.46 -12.02 10.02
CA VAL A 98 -15.24 -11.19 10.01
C VAL A 98 -14.45 -11.42 8.71
N THR A 99 -13.88 -10.36 8.15
CA THR A 99 -13.01 -10.43 6.97
C THR A 99 -11.55 -10.50 7.43
N GLY A 100 -10.98 -11.69 7.44
CA GLY A 100 -9.62 -11.91 7.96
C GLY A 100 -9.65 -12.78 9.22
N SER A 101 -8.77 -12.48 10.16
CA SER A 101 -8.63 -13.16 11.45
C SER A 101 -9.37 -12.43 12.57
N TYR A 102 -9.42 -11.09 12.51
CA TYR A 102 -9.88 -10.24 13.60
C TYR A 102 -10.79 -9.12 13.14
N ALA A 103 -11.52 -8.57 14.10
CA ALA A 103 -12.35 -7.39 13.98
C ALA A 103 -12.37 -6.70 15.35
N GLY A 104 -12.84 -5.45 15.39
CA GLY A 104 -13.11 -4.78 16.64
C GLY A 104 -14.51 -5.09 17.16
N LEU A 105 -14.63 -5.40 18.45
CA LEU A 105 -15.87 -5.55 19.19
C LEU A 105 -15.92 -4.50 20.30
N ILE A 106 -17.04 -3.79 20.41
CA ILE A 106 -17.34 -2.93 21.56
C ILE A 106 -18.58 -3.48 22.26
N GLU A 107 -18.47 -3.62 23.58
CA GLU A 107 -19.57 -4.02 24.46
C GLU A 107 -19.85 -2.95 25.51
N ALA A 108 -21.13 -2.72 25.80
CA ALA A 108 -21.54 -1.85 26.89
C ALA A 108 -22.79 -2.40 27.58
N GLN A 109 -22.85 -2.24 28.90
CA GLN A 109 -24.04 -2.52 29.69
C GLN A 109 -24.19 -1.48 30.79
N GLY A 110 -25.32 -0.76 30.74
CA GLY A 110 -25.79 0.11 31.82
C GLY A 110 -26.12 -0.68 33.08
N SER A 111 -26.09 -0.01 34.23
CA SER A 111 -26.49 -0.58 35.51
C SER A 111 -27.94 -0.17 35.84
N PRO A 112 -28.55 -0.73 36.90
CA PRO A 112 -29.85 -0.25 37.38
C PRO A 112 -29.88 1.24 37.76
N THR A 113 -28.74 1.86 38.03
CA THR A 113 -28.63 3.26 38.49
C THR A 113 -27.92 4.18 37.53
N ASP A 114 -27.12 3.66 36.60
CA ASP A 114 -26.21 4.44 35.76
C ASP A 114 -26.26 3.97 34.32
N SER A 115 -26.22 4.91 33.38
CA SER A 115 -25.96 4.61 31.98
C SER A 115 -24.47 4.39 31.74
N THR A 116 -24.15 3.78 30.60
CA THR A 116 -22.78 3.48 30.20
C THR A 116 -22.57 3.91 28.76
N GLN A 117 -21.44 4.57 28.49
CA GLN A 117 -20.95 4.79 27.13
C GLN A 117 -19.62 4.05 26.93
N GLY A 118 -19.53 3.31 25.84
CA GLY A 118 -18.31 2.67 25.37
C GLY A 118 -17.97 3.19 23.99
N GLY A 119 -16.70 3.14 23.61
CA GLY A 119 -16.32 3.49 22.25
C GLY A 119 -14.88 3.17 21.92
N MET A 120 -14.62 3.22 20.63
CA MET A 120 -13.30 3.13 20.06
C MET A 120 -13.14 4.28 19.07
N SER A 121 -12.00 4.96 19.11
CA SER A 121 -11.73 6.09 18.23
C SER A 121 -10.39 5.93 17.55
N VAL A 122 -10.36 6.22 16.25
CA VAL A 122 -9.15 6.40 15.48
C VAL A 122 -8.77 7.87 15.55
N ASN A 123 -7.59 8.15 16.11
CA ASN A 123 -7.01 9.48 16.08
C ASN A 123 -6.25 9.62 14.78
N LEU A 124 -6.67 10.56 13.93
CA LEU A 124 -6.05 10.73 12.62
C LEU A 124 -4.77 11.57 12.77
N PRO A 125 -3.75 11.32 11.92
CA PRO A 125 -2.49 12.04 11.99
C PRO A 125 -2.69 13.53 11.74
N SER A 126 -1.94 14.34 12.48
CA SER A 126 -1.97 15.80 12.35
C SER A 126 -1.17 16.35 11.16
N SER A 127 -0.37 15.49 10.51
CA SER A 127 0.44 15.84 9.34
C SER A 127 0.79 14.58 8.53
N PRO A 128 0.36 14.49 7.25
CA PRO A 128 -0.67 15.34 6.65
C PRO A 128 -2.05 15.07 7.30
N ASN A 129 -2.88 16.11 7.40
CA ASN A 129 -4.26 15.96 7.86
C ASN A 129 -5.16 15.44 6.72
N PRO A 130 -6.17 14.61 7.00
CA PRO A 130 -7.16 14.22 5.99
C PRO A 130 -8.13 15.38 5.72
N LEU A 131 -7.80 16.19 4.72
CA LEU A 131 -8.57 17.38 4.35
C LEU A 131 -9.98 17.02 3.83
N ILE A 132 -10.97 17.84 4.11
CA ILE A 132 -12.31 17.67 3.55
C ILE A 132 -12.30 18.24 2.12
N GLU A 133 -12.00 17.37 1.17
CA GLU A 133 -11.93 17.66 -0.25
C GLU A 133 -12.87 16.76 -1.05
N PRO A 134 -13.32 17.17 -2.25
CA PRO A 134 -14.19 16.36 -3.08
C PRO A 134 -13.73 14.91 -3.20
N GLY A 135 -14.57 13.98 -2.73
CA GLY A 135 -14.31 12.54 -2.76
C GLY A 135 -13.85 11.93 -1.43
N LEU A 136 -13.76 12.68 -0.32
CA LEU A 136 -13.55 12.09 1.00
C LEU A 136 -14.71 11.19 1.40
N SER A 137 -14.41 9.91 1.57
CA SER A 137 -15.36 8.87 1.95
C SER A 137 -14.88 8.07 3.15
N LEU A 138 -15.82 7.66 3.99
CA LEU A 138 -15.64 6.71 5.07
C LEU A 138 -16.43 5.45 4.74
N SER A 139 -15.79 4.28 4.80
CA SER A 139 -16.44 2.99 4.63
C SER A 139 -15.96 1.98 5.66
N PHE A 140 -16.83 1.09 6.10
CA PHE A 140 -16.48 -0.03 6.98
C PHE A 140 -17.59 -1.10 6.94
N ASN A 141 -17.26 -2.29 7.42
CA ASN A 141 -18.25 -3.33 7.70
C ASN A 141 -18.61 -3.27 9.18
N PHE A 142 -19.88 -3.45 9.53
CA PHE A 142 -20.30 -3.53 10.93
C PHE A 142 -21.44 -4.53 11.14
N ASN A 143 -21.55 -5.02 12.37
CA ASN A 143 -22.63 -5.91 12.79
C ASN A 143 -23.04 -5.55 14.22
N THR A 144 -24.24 -5.00 14.40
CA THR A 144 -24.82 -4.88 15.74
C THR A 144 -25.33 -6.25 16.18
N LEU A 145 -24.45 -7.01 16.82
CA LEU A 145 -24.70 -8.39 17.27
C LEU A 145 -25.92 -8.49 18.20
N ALA A 146 -26.03 -7.55 19.14
CA ALA A 146 -27.13 -7.47 20.09
C ALA A 146 -27.39 -6.02 20.51
N ASN A 147 -28.65 -5.60 20.49
CA ASN A 147 -29.10 -4.35 21.08
C ASN A 147 -30.43 -4.57 21.84
N PRO A 148 -30.38 -5.24 23.00
CA PRO A 148 -31.56 -5.71 23.72
C PRO A 148 -32.42 -4.58 24.28
N ASP A 149 -31.79 -3.46 24.62
CA ASP A 149 -32.42 -2.29 25.23
C ASP A 149 -32.68 -1.17 24.20
N LEU A 150 -32.82 -1.52 22.91
CA LEU A 150 -33.06 -0.60 21.79
C LEU A 150 -34.22 0.38 22.07
N LEU A 151 -35.34 -0.13 22.60
CA LEU A 151 -36.53 0.67 22.92
C LEU A 151 -36.35 1.53 24.18
N GLN A 152 -35.33 1.25 24.99
CA GLN A 152 -34.99 2.04 26.19
C GLN A 152 -33.99 3.18 25.89
N GLY A 153 -33.57 3.33 24.62
CA GLY A 153 -32.62 4.35 24.19
C GLY A 153 -31.19 3.87 24.01
N SER A 154 -30.95 2.56 24.03
CA SER A 154 -29.66 1.98 23.67
C SER A 154 -29.35 2.23 22.18
N MET A 155 -28.11 2.61 21.87
CA MET A 155 -27.74 3.01 20.52
C MET A 155 -26.28 2.74 20.13
N VAL A 156 -26.08 2.56 18.82
CA VAL A 156 -24.77 2.51 18.16
C VAL A 156 -24.69 3.66 17.16
N GLN A 157 -23.59 4.42 17.19
CA GLN A 157 -23.36 5.51 16.25
C GLN A 157 -21.89 5.60 15.84
N VAL A 158 -21.65 6.17 14.66
CA VAL A 158 -20.32 6.60 14.23
C VAL A 158 -20.27 8.11 14.25
N PHE A 159 -19.24 8.63 14.89
CA PHE A 159 -18.96 10.04 15.09
C PHE A 159 -17.75 10.42 14.24
N VAL A 160 -17.92 11.38 13.33
CA VAL A 160 -16.85 11.97 12.54
C VAL A 160 -16.68 13.41 12.98
N PHE A 161 -15.54 13.71 13.61
CA PHE A 161 -15.19 15.05 14.08
C PHE A 161 -14.30 15.75 13.08
N MET A 162 -14.71 16.95 12.69
CA MET A 162 -14.07 17.76 11.67
C MET A 162 -13.76 19.14 12.24
N ARG A 163 -12.58 19.68 11.95
CA ARG A 163 -12.24 21.03 12.41
C ARG A 163 -11.29 21.75 11.49
N ASN A 164 -11.20 23.06 11.70
CA ASN A 164 -10.11 23.91 11.25
C ASN A 164 -9.67 24.81 12.42
N SER A 165 -8.93 25.89 12.14
CA SER A 165 -8.47 26.84 13.16
C SER A 165 -9.58 27.64 13.88
N SER A 166 -10.80 27.66 13.33
CA SER A 166 -11.90 28.55 13.71
C SER A 166 -13.25 27.86 13.92
N THR A 167 -13.47 26.68 13.35
CA THR A 167 -14.74 25.95 13.37
C THR A 167 -14.51 24.47 13.67
N SER A 168 -15.51 23.87 14.34
CA SER A 168 -15.62 22.44 14.58
C SER A 168 -17.02 21.96 14.20
N ARG A 169 -17.09 20.82 13.54
CA ARG A 169 -18.30 20.17 13.04
C ARG A 169 -18.26 18.68 13.37
N SER A 170 -19.44 18.12 13.58
CA SER A 170 -19.61 16.71 13.90
C SER A 170 -20.71 16.12 13.05
N ILE A 171 -20.45 14.99 12.41
CA ILE A 171 -21.49 14.17 11.78
C ILE A 171 -21.63 12.88 12.59
N TYR A 172 -22.86 12.56 12.97
CA TYR A 172 -23.24 11.36 13.68
C TYR A 172 -24.07 10.47 12.75
N TYR A 173 -23.54 9.31 12.39
CA TYR A 173 -24.26 8.26 11.68
C TYR A 173 -24.85 7.29 12.69
N VAL A 174 -26.16 7.29 12.88
CA VAL A 174 -26.83 6.48 13.90
C VAL A 174 -27.24 5.13 13.29
N LEU A 175 -26.48 4.09 13.62
CA LEU A 175 -26.52 2.78 12.96
C LEU A 175 -27.57 1.84 13.56
N SER A 176 -27.76 1.87 14.88
CA SER A 176 -28.76 1.06 15.57
C SER A 176 -29.38 1.88 16.68
N PHE A 177 -30.69 2.15 16.62
CA PHE A 177 -31.41 2.92 17.63
C PHE A 177 -32.91 2.59 17.63
N GLY A 178 -33.57 2.71 18.77
CA GLY A 178 -35.03 2.62 18.86
C GLY A 178 -35.68 3.99 19.02
N THR A 179 -35.20 4.75 20.00
CA THR A 179 -35.54 6.16 20.18
C THR A 179 -34.27 6.98 20.15
N TYR A 180 -34.28 8.08 19.40
CA TYR A 180 -33.14 8.99 19.28
C TYR A 180 -33.63 10.43 19.39
N SER A 181 -32.93 11.24 20.17
CA SER A 181 -33.31 12.63 20.48
C SER A 181 -32.35 13.68 19.93
N GLY A 182 -31.28 13.27 19.25
CA GLY A 182 -30.36 14.21 18.61
C GLY A 182 -31.06 14.99 17.50
N SER A 183 -30.71 16.28 17.39
CA SER A 183 -31.28 17.20 16.42
C SER A 183 -30.17 18.00 15.75
N ASN A 184 -30.26 18.20 14.44
CA ASN A 184 -29.26 18.96 13.70
C ASN A 184 -29.20 20.41 14.21
N ASP A 185 -27.98 20.93 14.33
CA ASP A 185 -27.69 22.31 14.68
C ASP A 185 -26.47 22.82 13.88
N THR A 186 -25.93 23.98 14.24
CA THR A 186 -24.80 24.59 13.53
C THR A 186 -23.46 23.86 13.70
N GLN A 187 -23.38 22.89 14.60
CA GLN A 187 -22.18 22.13 14.94
C GLN A 187 -22.36 20.63 14.71
N ASN A 188 -23.57 20.11 14.86
CA ASN A 188 -23.87 18.69 14.85
C ASN A 188 -24.90 18.35 13.77
N ALA A 189 -24.61 17.30 13.01
CA ALA A 189 -25.53 16.70 12.06
C ALA A 189 -25.75 15.23 12.41
N TYR A 190 -27.01 14.78 12.36
CA TYR A 190 -27.43 13.43 12.68
C TYR A 190 -28.05 12.80 11.44
N ILE A 191 -27.44 11.71 10.96
CA ILE A 191 -27.87 10.94 9.80
C ILE A 191 -28.32 9.57 10.30
N MET A 192 -29.62 9.29 10.16
CA MET A 192 -30.22 8.06 10.67
C MET A 192 -30.14 6.95 9.60
N MET A 193 -29.52 5.82 9.93
CA MET A 193 -29.36 4.69 9.01
C MET A 193 -30.21 3.47 9.43
N ASN A 194 -30.26 3.19 10.74
CA ASN A 194 -31.03 2.11 11.38
C ASN A 194 -31.01 0.76 10.65
N ASP A 195 -29.85 0.11 10.64
CA ASP A 195 -29.63 -1.16 9.95
C ASP A 195 -30.10 -2.39 10.75
N THR A 196 -30.09 -3.54 10.09
CA THR A 196 -30.52 -4.81 10.69
C THR A 196 -29.53 -5.31 11.75
N LEU A 197 -30.08 -5.89 12.83
CA LEU A 197 -29.31 -6.55 13.88
C LEU A 197 -28.80 -7.93 13.44
N ASN A 198 -27.68 -8.34 14.02
CA ASN A 198 -27.05 -9.66 13.85
C ASN A 198 -26.80 -10.03 12.37
N GLN A 199 -26.39 -9.04 11.59
CA GLN A 199 -25.99 -9.18 10.20
C GLN A 199 -24.85 -8.19 9.94
N TRP A 200 -23.88 -8.61 9.12
CA TRP A 200 -22.86 -7.70 8.61
C TRP A 200 -23.46 -6.78 7.56
N ASN A 201 -23.35 -5.49 7.81
CA ASN A 201 -23.80 -4.38 6.98
C ASN A 201 -22.57 -3.62 6.47
N VAL A 202 -22.70 -3.03 5.29
CA VAL A 202 -21.67 -2.18 4.69
C VAL A 202 -22.06 -0.73 4.91
N PHE A 203 -21.22 0.01 5.62
CA PHE A 203 -21.27 1.45 5.68
C PHE A 203 -20.36 2.02 4.58
N ASN A 204 -20.86 2.96 3.79
CA ASN A 204 -20.06 3.66 2.79
C ASN A 204 -20.67 5.03 2.50
N MET A 205 -20.04 6.09 3.01
CA MET A 205 -20.55 7.46 2.95
C MET A 205 -19.52 8.43 2.40
N ASN A 206 -19.99 9.38 1.60
CA ASN A 206 -19.21 10.51 1.13
C ASN A 206 -19.28 11.63 2.17
N ILE A 207 -18.26 11.70 3.03
CA ILE A 207 -18.20 12.67 4.12
C ILE A 207 -18.22 14.10 3.60
N THR A 208 -17.66 14.37 2.41
CA THR A 208 -17.67 15.72 1.84
C THR A 208 -19.07 16.15 1.44
N GLU A 209 -19.82 15.27 0.78
CA GLU A 209 -21.21 15.54 0.41
C GLU A 209 -22.08 15.70 1.66
N ASP A 210 -21.95 14.80 2.64
CA ASP A 210 -22.70 14.88 3.90
C ASP A 210 -22.38 16.16 4.68
N TYR A 211 -21.12 16.61 4.68
CA TYR A 211 -20.72 17.89 5.27
C TYR A 211 -21.38 19.07 4.56
N ILE A 212 -21.34 19.09 3.22
CA ILE A 212 -21.93 20.16 2.41
C ILE A 212 -23.44 20.22 2.61
N ASP A 213 -24.11 19.07 2.66
CA ASP A 213 -25.56 18.99 2.86
C ASP A 213 -25.97 19.45 4.27
N ALA A 214 -25.17 19.11 5.29
CA ALA A 214 -25.44 19.47 6.67
C ALA A 214 -25.15 20.94 7.01
N PHE A 215 -24.00 21.45 6.58
CA PHE A 215 -23.47 22.76 7.02
C PHE A 215 -23.41 23.80 5.90
N GLY A 216 -23.57 23.39 4.65
CA GLY A 216 -23.52 24.22 3.47
C GLY A 216 -22.12 24.33 2.86
N ALA A 217 -22.05 24.36 1.53
CA ALA A 217 -20.78 24.51 0.80
C ALA A 217 -20.00 25.80 1.15
N GLY A 218 -20.68 26.83 1.66
CA GLY A 218 -20.04 28.07 2.11
C GLY A 218 -19.34 27.96 3.48
N ASP A 219 -19.64 26.92 4.26
CA ASP A 219 -18.94 26.62 5.52
C ASP A 219 -17.63 25.85 5.28
N LEU A 220 -17.57 25.07 4.19
CA LEU A 220 -16.40 24.30 3.81
C LEU A 220 -15.22 25.22 3.46
N SER A 221 -14.04 24.84 3.94
CA SER A 221 -12.78 25.57 3.77
C SER A 221 -11.69 24.55 3.42
N ILE A 222 -10.70 24.97 2.63
CA ILE A 222 -9.54 24.15 2.27
C ILE A 222 -8.70 23.72 3.49
N THR A 223 -8.94 24.31 4.66
CA THR A 223 -8.25 23.96 5.90
C THR A 223 -9.08 23.06 6.82
N HIS A 224 -10.28 22.65 6.42
CA HIS A 224 -11.05 21.67 7.19
C HIS A 224 -10.47 20.27 7.01
N TYR A 225 -10.38 19.53 8.10
CA TYR A 225 -9.91 18.14 8.10
C TYR A 225 -10.68 17.30 9.11
N ILE A 226 -10.66 15.98 8.93
CA ILE A 226 -11.17 15.04 9.94
C ILE A 226 -10.08 14.83 11.00
N ASP A 227 -10.45 15.01 12.25
CA ASP A 227 -9.56 14.85 13.40
C ASP A 227 -9.77 13.48 14.07
N ILE A 228 -11.02 13.05 14.18
CA ILE A 228 -11.41 11.83 14.87
C ILE A 228 -12.51 11.10 14.11
N VAL A 229 -12.37 9.79 13.95
CA VAL A 229 -13.48 8.87 13.64
C VAL A 229 -13.68 7.97 14.85
N SER A 230 -14.89 7.95 15.43
CA SER A 230 -15.20 7.16 16.62
C SER A 230 -16.45 6.32 16.43
N ILE A 231 -16.36 5.04 16.77
CA ILE A 231 -17.52 4.16 16.92
C ILE A 231 -17.91 4.21 18.38
N GLN A 232 -19.13 4.66 18.65
CA GLN A 232 -19.63 4.88 20.00
C GLN A 232 -20.89 4.06 20.22
N ILE A 233 -21.00 3.50 21.41
CA ILE A 233 -22.18 2.79 21.86
C ILE A 233 -22.64 3.34 23.20
N PHE A 234 -23.95 3.41 23.38
CA PHE A 234 -24.57 3.89 24.61
C PHE A 234 -25.59 2.86 25.08
N SER A 235 -25.48 2.47 26.35
CA SER A 235 -26.40 1.58 27.04
C SER A 235 -27.08 2.35 28.20
N PRO A 236 -28.41 2.41 28.23
CA PRO A 236 -29.15 3.26 29.17
C PRO A 236 -29.13 2.71 30.59
N THR A 237 -29.50 3.56 31.56
CA THR A 237 -29.83 3.11 32.92
C THR A 237 -30.95 2.07 32.88
N GLY A 238 -30.82 0.99 33.64
CA GLY A 238 -31.78 -0.10 33.66
C GLY A 238 -31.61 -1.11 32.52
N ALA A 239 -30.47 -1.07 31.81
CA ALA A 239 -30.13 -2.06 30.79
C ALA A 239 -30.23 -3.50 31.33
N THR A 240 -30.85 -4.36 30.55
CA THR A 240 -31.13 -5.75 30.92
C THR A 240 -30.02 -6.69 30.47
N GLU A 241 -29.40 -6.38 29.34
CA GLU A 241 -28.38 -7.21 28.69
C GLU A 241 -27.32 -6.30 28.01
N LYS A 242 -26.28 -6.91 27.44
CA LYS A 242 -25.21 -6.16 26.78
C LYS A 242 -25.63 -5.66 25.40
N LEU A 243 -25.30 -4.41 25.10
CA LEU A 243 -25.16 -3.90 23.74
C LEU A 243 -23.81 -4.37 23.19
N GLN A 244 -23.81 -4.95 22.00
CA GLN A 244 -22.62 -5.49 21.33
C GLN A 244 -22.60 -5.08 19.86
N VAL A 245 -21.49 -4.49 19.42
CA VAL A 245 -21.24 -4.16 18.00
C VAL A 245 -19.85 -4.61 17.58
N ALA A 246 -19.77 -5.34 16.46
CA ALA A 246 -18.53 -5.63 15.78
C ALA A 246 -18.36 -4.72 14.56
N PHE A 247 -17.14 -4.36 14.22
CA PHE A 247 -16.78 -3.60 13.02
C PHE A 247 -15.43 -4.04 12.48
N ASP A 248 -15.24 -3.82 11.20
CA ASP A 248 -14.11 -4.33 10.46
C ASP A 248 -13.87 -3.46 9.21
N ASN A 249 -12.66 -3.44 8.68
CA ASN A 249 -12.23 -2.72 7.48
C ASN A 249 -12.56 -1.22 7.51
N ILE A 250 -12.12 -0.50 8.56
CA ILE A 250 -12.36 0.95 8.67
C ILE A 250 -11.48 1.72 7.69
N VAL A 251 -12.10 2.22 6.63
CA VAL A 251 -11.44 2.90 5.53
C VAL A 251 -11.88 4.35 5.45
N LEU A 252 -10.94 5.27 5.63
CA LEU A 252 -11.10 6.70 5.34
C LEU A 252 -10.17 7.06 4.18
N THR A 253 -10.74 7.43 3.04
CA THR A 253 -9.98 7.76 1.82
C THR A 253 -10.54 9.00 1.17
N ASN A 254 -9.67 9.92 0.75
CA ASN A 254 -10.06 11.11 -0.04
C ASN A 254 -9.08 11.49 -1.12
N GLY A 255 -7.99 10.74 -1.26
CA GLY A 255 -6.89 11.07 -2.14
C GLY A 255 -6.14 12.36 -1.87
N SER A 256 -6.44 13.06 -0.77
CA SER A 256 -5.60 14.15 -0.23
C SER A 256 -4.55 13.62 0.74
N TYR A 257 -4.75 12.39 1.25
CA TYR A 257 -3.76 11.70 2.07
C TYR A 257 -2.77 10.99 1.16
N SER A 258 -1.61 11.61 0.94
CA SER A 258 -0.38 10.84 0.74
C SER A 258 -0.05 10.26 2.11
N GLY A 259 -0.43 9.02 2.40
CA GLY A 259 0.06 8.29 3.57
C GLY A 259 1.35 7.58 3.22
N TRP A 260 2.18 7.37 4.23
CA TRP A 260 3.61 7.38 4.05
C TRP A 260 4.18 5.98 4.25
N ILE A 261 5.19 5.60 3.46
CA ILE A 261 6.32 5.00 4.17
C ILE A 261 6.78 6.11 5.10
N VAL A 262 6.47 5.97 6.39
CA VAL A 262 6.70 7.00 7.40
C VAL A 262 8.10 7.61 7.19
N ASN A 263 8.18 8.94 7.18
CA ASN A 263 9.40 9.68 6.85
C ASN A 263 9.94 9.48 5.41
N GLY A 264 9.05 9.36 4.42
CA GLY A 264 9.40 9.29 2.99
C GLY A 264 9.69 10.64 2.30
N ASP A 265 9.33 11.77 2.91
CA ASP A 265 9.77 13.14 2.55
C ASP A 265 11.11 13.50 3.18
N PHE A 266 11.58 12.70 4.12
CA PHE A 266 12.84 12.90 4.82
C PHE A 266 12.95 14.25 5.57
N GLU A 267 11.82 14.87 5.95
CA GLU A 267 11.79 16.13 6.71
C GLU A 267 12.18 15.92 8.18
N THR A 268 11.81 14.76 8.71
CA THR A 268 12.18 14.36 10.06
C THR A 268 13.43 13.49 9.97
N GLY A 269 14.58 13.93 10.50
CA GLY A 269 15.83 13.16 10.41
C GLY A 269 15.70 11.70 10.90
N ALA A 270 16.70 10.85 10.65
CA ALA A 270 16.73 9.39 10.88
C ALA A 270 15.77 8.84 11.95
N GLN A 271 14.51 8.61 11.59
CA GLN A 271 13.55 7.90 12.40
C GLN A 271 12.88 6.80 11.59
N SER A 272 12.59 5.72 12.33
CA SER A 272 11.75 4.57 11.98
C SER A 272 10.62 4.96 11.02
N PRO A 273 10.30 4.12 10.02
CA PRO A 273 10.59 2.69 9.91
C PRO A 273 11.84 2.32 9.11
N TRP A 274 12.46 3.29 8.43
CA TRP A 274 13.63 3.01 7.61
C TRP A 274 14.82 2.49 8.43
N THR A 275 15.33 1.33 8.01
CA THR A 275 16.61 0.81 8.46
C THR A 275 17.71 1.19 7.48
N HIS A 276 18.91 1.48 7.96
CA HIS A 276 20.03 1.81 7.08
C HIS A 276 21.24 0.93 7.33
N THR A 277 22.00 0.68 6.27
CA THR A 277 23.31 0.04 6.33
C THR A 277 24.27 0.87 5.50
N VAL A 278 25.41 1.24 6.09
CA VAL A 278 26.41 2.11 5.47
C VAL A 278 27.80 1.49 5.62
N SER A 279 28.59 1.54 4.57
CA SER A 279 30.04 1.30 4.66
C SER A 279 30.77 2.49 5.27
N ASP A 280 31.99 2.31 5.77
CA ASP A 280 32.84 3.40 6.30
C ASP A 280 33.15 4.52 5.28
N ARG A 281 32.81 4.34 4.01
CA ARG A 281 33.08 5.26 2.90
C ARG A 281 31.84 5.94 2.35
N ALA A 282 30.67 5.69 2.92
CA ALA A 282 29.42 6.29 2.49
C ALA A 282 28.78 7.03 3.66
N TYR A 283 27.79 7.88 3.40
CA TYR A 283 27.08 8.57 4.46
C TYR A 283 25.60 8.76 4.14
N PHE A 284 24.84 9.02 5.21
CA PHE A 284 23.44 9.42 5.19
C PHE A 284 23.34 10.81 5.79
N ALA A 285 22.69 11.74 5.10
CA ALA A 285 22.45 13.09 5.62
C ALA A 285 21.14 13.64 5.07
N GLN A 286 20.59 14.65 5.74
CA GLN A 286 19.59 15.51 5.12
C GLN A 286 20.31 16.50 4.19
N SER A 287 19.75 16.73 3.01
CA SER A 287 20.18 17.75 2.05
C SER A 287 19.12 18.85 1.95
N MET A 288 19.53 20.11 1.82
CA MET A 288 18.61 21.23 1.54
C MET A 288 18.32 21.40 0.04
N ASP A 289 18.94 20.58 -0.82
CA ASP A 289 18.52 20.42 -2.21
C ASP A 289 17.38 19.39 -2.19
N SER A 290 16.13 19.85 -2.35
CA SER A 290 14.91 19.05 -2.20
C SER A 290 13.83 19.48 -3.21
N THR A 291 12.85 18.62 -3.46
CA THR A 291 11.68 18.88 -4.30
C THR A 291 10.41 19.10 -3.47
N HIS A 292 10.35 18.52 -2.27
CA HIS A 292 9.30 18.72 -1.29
C HIS A 292 9.94 19.25 0.01
N GLY A 293 9.21 20.09 0.74
CA GLY A 293 9.60 20.53 2.08
C GLY A 293 10.92 21.31 2.13
N SER A 294 11.71 21.06 3.17
CA SER A 294 13.00 21.71 3.43
C SER A 294 14.19 20.77 3.22
N TYR A 295 13.97 19.46 3.20
CA TYR A 295 15.02 18.46 3.20
C TYR A 295 14.73 17.32 2.23
N SER A 296 15.79 16.70 1.73
CA SER A 296 15.75 15.41 1.04
C SER A 296 16.75 14.45 1.68
N LEU A 297 16.64 13.15 1.39
CA LEU A 297 17.64 12.15 1.76
C LEU A 297 18.86 12.26 0.85
N ASN A 298 20.05 12.37 1.44
CA ASN A 298 21.32 12.22 0.76
C ASN A 298 21.95 10.86 1.09
N LEU A 299 22.16 10.05 0.04
CA LEU A 299 22.73 8.71 0.07
C LEU A 299 24.00 8.68 -0.83
N SER A 300 25.08 9.31 -0.39
CA SER A 300 26.26 9.56 -1.24
C SER A 300 27.53 8.86 -0.76
N ILE A 301 28.43 8.65 -1.71
CA ILE A 301 29.73 8.01 -1.55
C ILE A 301 30.79 8.99 -2.08
N PRO A 302 31.54 9.69 -1.22
CA PRO A 302 32.64 10.56 -1.63
C PRO A 302 33.77 9.78 -2.32
N ASP A 303 34.78 10.49 -2.79
CA ASP A 303 35.94 9.92 -3.50
C ASP A 303 36.53 8.69 -2.81
N VAL A 304 36.38 7.54 -3.46
CA VAL A 304 36.87 6.26 -2.95
C VAL A 304 38.38 6.15 -3.22
N THR A 305 39.19 6.03 -2.17
CA THR A 305 40.65 5.89 -2.30
C THR A 305 41.14 4.44 -2.32
N SER A 306 40.30 3.50 -1.89
CA SER A 306 40.52 2.04 -1.91
C SER A 306 39.20 1.32 -1.60
N GLY A 307 39.03 0.05 -1.98
CA GLY A 307 37.89 -0.79 -1.61
C GLY A 307 36.53 -0.36 -2.18
N ASN A 308 35.44 -0.87 -1.58
CA ASN A 308 34.07 -0.57 -2.01
C ASN A 308 33.38 0.33 -0.98
N GLY A 309 32.53 1.23 -1.47
CA GLY A 309 31.56 2.00 -0.69
C GLY A 309 30.14 1.59 -1.07
N TYR A 310 29.26 1.54 -0.07
CA TYR A 310 27.82 1.34 -0.27
C TYR A 310 27.02 2.01 0.84
N ALA A 311 25.80 2.42 0.49
CA ALA A 311 24.77 2.90 1.41
C ALA A 311 23.41 2.33 0.98
N ILE A 312 22.65 1.84 1.95
CA ILE A 312 21.37 1.17 1.73
C ILE A 312 20.35 1.72 2.73
N LEU A 313 19.25 2.26 2.23
CA LEU A 313 18.05 2.52 3.02
C LEU A 313 17.04 1.42 2.73
N THR A 314 16.44 0.82 3.76
CA THR A 314 15.56 -0.35 3.63
C THR A 314 14.30 -0.18 4.47
N GLU A 315 13.16 -0.40 3.83
CA GLU A 315 11.87 -0.61 4.46
C GLU A 315 11.45 -2.07 4.27
N GLN A 316 11.02 -2.73 5.34
CA GLN A 316 10.57 -4.13 5.28
C GLN A 316 9.10 -4.23 5.65
N PHE A 317 8.35 -4.95 4.84
CA PHE A 317 6.96 -5.30 5.08
C PHE A 317 6.89 -6.74 5.61
N GLY A 318 5.90 -7.02 6.45
CA GLY A 318 5.62 -8.37 6.90
C GLY A 318 5.32 -9.31 5.72
N TYR A 319 5.37 -10.62 5.95
CA TYR A 319 4.78 -11.58 5.01
C TYR A 319 3.87 -12.54 5.79
N PRO A 320 2.61 -12.75 5.37
CA PRO A 320 2.00 -12.31 4.10
C PRO A 320 1.56 -10.83 4.06
N GLY A 321 1.71 -10.08 5.16
CA GLY A 321 1.34 -8.66 5.29
C GLY A 321 2.25 -7.69 4.51
N GLY A 322 2.29 -7.83 3.19
CA GLY A 322 2.86 -6.85 2.28
C GLY A 322 1.84 -6.36 1.28
N PHE A 323 2.05 -5.20 0.66
CA PHE A 323 1.12 -4.64 -0.32
C PHE A 323 0.97 -5.54 -1.55
N LEU A 324 -0.27 -5.77 -1.96
CA LEU A 324 -0.63 -6.48 -3.18
C LEU A 324 -0.85 -5.48 -4.33
N ALA A 325 -0.58 -5.92 -5.56
CA ALA A 325 -0.93 -5.17 -6.77
C ALA A 325 -1.77 -6.09 -7.68
N PRO A 326 -3.09 -6.23 -7.43
CA PRO A 326 -3.95 -7.16 -8.17
C PRO A 326 -4.40 -6.64 -9.55
N SER A 327 -4.35 -5.33 -9.78
CA SER A 327 -4.67 -4.70 -11.06
C SER A 327 -3.97 -3.35 -11.20
N VAL A 328 -3.96 -2.82 -12.42
CA VAL A 328 -3.47 -1.47 -12.75
C VAL A 328 -4.12 -0.42 -11.83
N GLY A 329 -3.33 0.54 -11.39
CA GLY A 329 -3.70 1.70 -10.56
C GLY A 329 -3.91 1.38 -9.09
N VAL A 330 -3.81 0.11 -8.68
CA VAL A 330 -4.08 -0.28 -7.28
C VAL A 330 -2.92 0.07 -6.37
N THR A 331 -1.68 -0.18 -6.79
CA THR A 331 -0.48 0.06 -5.99
C THR A 331 0.56 0.78 -6.83
N VAL A 332 0.79 2.06 -6.54
CA VAL A 332 1.65 2.97 -7.29
C VAL A 332 2.68 3.60 -6.36
N LEU A 333 3.96 3.47 -6.66
CA LEU A 333 5.04 4.13 -5.95
C LEU A 333 5.39 5.44 -6.66
N HIS A 334 5.56 6.52 -5.91
CA HIS A 334 6.17 7.75 -6.39
C HIS A 334 7.47 8.05 -5.63
N LEU A 335 8.43 8.64 -6.36
CA LEU A 335 9.74 8.99 -5.84
C LEU A 335 10.36 10.10 -6.69
N ASP A 336 10.80 11.16 -6.05
CA ASP A 336 11.72 12.12 -6.66
C ASP A 336 13.17 11.71 -6.39
N TRP A 337 14.01 11.84 -7.40
CA TRP A 337 15.40 11.43 -7.30
C TRP A 337 16.34 12.32 -8.11
N LYS A 338 17.58 12.43 -7.65
CA LYS A 338 18.66 13.13 -8.34
C LYS A 338 19.93 12.30 -8.21
N TYR A 339 20.59 12.04 -9.33
CA TYR A 339 21.77 11.19 -9.41
C TYR A 339 22.95 11.95 -10.00
N ASN A 340 24.14 11.71 -9.49
CA ASN A 340 25.38 12.16 -10.11
C ASN A 340 26.51 11.16 -9.79
N ASP A 341 27.49 11.06 -10.69
CA ASP A 341 28.60 10.13 -10.58
C ASP A 341 29.78 10.64 -11.40
N THR A 342 30.98 10.20 -11.04
CA THR A 342 32.20 10.50 -11.78
C THR A 342 32.21 9.77 -13.12
N PRO A 343 32.09 10.46 -14.27
CA PRO A 343 32.03 9.79 -15.57
C PRO A 343 33.27 8.95 -15.83
N SER A 344 33.10 7.76 -16.41
CA SER A 344 34.21 6.91 -16.86
C SER A 344 35.19 6.48 -15.76
N ALA A 345 34.76 6.48 -14.50
CA ALA A 345 35.59 6.13 -13.33
C ALA A 345 36.19 4.71 -13.33
N GLY A 346 35.76 3.84 -14.26
CA GLY A 346 36.02 2.41 -14.19
C GLY A 346 34.88 1.68 -13.48
N SER A 347 35.13 0.46 -12.99
CA SER A 347 34.13 -0.49 -12.47
C SER A 347 33.03 0.08 -11.54
N MET A 348 31.86 -0.57 -11.55
CA MET A 348 30.70 -0.46 -10.63
C MET A 348 30.61 0.84 -9.80
N GLN A 349 29.95 1.84 -10.40
CA GLN A 349 29.19 2.86 -9.69
C GLN A 349 27.74 2.77 -10.15
N ALA A 350 26.80 2.73 -9.19
CA ALA A 350 25.38 2.68 -9.50
C ALA A 350 24.54 3.19 -8.33
N SER A 351 23.37 3.73 -8.66
CA SER A 351 22.29 3.89 -7.70
C SER A 351 21.00 3.32 -8.28
N TYR A 352 20.22 2.65 -7.44
CA TYR A 352 19.00 1.96 -7.86
C TYR A 352 18.00 1.82 -6.71
N LEU A 353 16.73 1.69 -7.08
CA LEU A 353 15.65 1.22 -6.24
C LEU A 353 15.49 -0.29 -6.43
N ASN A 354 15.55 -1.07 -5.35
CA ASN A 354 15.28 -2.50 -5.36
C ASN A 354 13.95 -2.78 -4.67
N LEU A 355 13.00 -3.29 -5.44
CA LEU A 355 11.71 -3.80 -4.95
C LEU A 355 11.82 -5.32 -4.86
N ARG A 356 11.62 -5.86 -3.67
CA ARG A 356 11.61 -7.30 -3.45
C ARG A 356 10.20 -7.75 -3.16
N PHE A 357 9.73 -8.69 -3.96
CA PHE A 357 8.45 -9.34 -3.83
C PHE A 357 8.62 -10.75 -3.30
N ARG A 358 7.58 -11.28 -2.66
CA ARG A 358 7.59 -12.62 -2.08
C ARG A 358 6.26 -13.34 -2.29
N ASN A 359 6.33 -14.64 -2.49
CA ASN A 359 5.20 -15.56 -2.29
C ASN A 359 5.58 -16.67 -1.29
N GLN A 360 4.74 -17.68 -1.15
CA GLN A 360 4.96 -18.77 -0.18
C GLN A 360 6.26 -19.56 -0.43
N THR A 361 6.80 -19.52 -1.65
CA THR A 361 7.86 -20.42 -2.11
C THR A 361 9.15 -19.72 -2.54
N ALA A 362 9.10 -18.43 -2.90
CA ALA A 362 10.24 -17.74 -3.50
C ALA A 362 10.23 -16.22 -3.23
N TYR A 363 11.41 -15.63 -3.44
CA TYR A 363 11.64 -14.19 -3.50
C TYR A 363 11.93 -13.77 -4.94
N TYR A 364 11.51 -12.57 -5.28
CA TYR A 364 11.65 -11.99 -6.61
C TYR A 364 12.19 -10.57 -6.46
N ASP A 365 13.31 -10.27 -7.10
CA ASP A 365 13.95 -8.96 -7.03
C ASP A 365 13.71 -8.19 -8.33
N MET A 366 13.39 -6.92 -8.18
CA MET A 366 13.31 -5.96 -9.27
C MET A 366 14.26 -4.81 -8.97
N TYR A 367 15.19 -4.53 -9.88
CA TYR A 367 16.17 -3.46 -9.76
C TYR A 367 15.87 -2.37 -10.79
N LEU A 368 15.52 -1.19 -10.31
CA LEU A 368 15.15 0.00 -11.07
C LEU A 368 16.31 1.00 -10.96
N TYR A 369 17.16 1.10 -11.97
CA TYR A 369 18.38 1.90 -11.88
C TYR A 369 18.12 3.38 -12.21
N PHE A 370 18.65 4.26 -11.37
CA PHE A 370 18.72 5.71 -11.57
C PHE A 370 19.87 6.09 -12.50
N GLY A 371 20.99 5.38 -12.40
CA GLY A 371 22.15 5.61 -13.26
C GLY A 371 23.31 4.67 -12.96
N THR A 372 24.26 4.61 -13.89
CA THR A 372 25.53 3.89 -13.75
C THR A 372 26.67 4.67 -14.42
N HIS A 373 27.92 4.43 -14.00
CA HIS A 373 29.11 5.14 -14.51
C HIS A 373 29.27 5.20 -16.04
N ASN A 374 28.70 4.22 -16.76
CA ASN A 374 28.79 4.08 -18.21
C ASN A 374 27.41 4.07 -18.90
N ASN A 375 26.33 4.34 -18.17
CA ASN A 375 24.95 4.26 -18.66
C ASN A 375 24.58 2.90 -19.27
N ILE A 376 25.19 1.82 -18.77
CA ILE A 376 24.85 0.43 -19.10
C ILE A 376 24.37 -0.26 -17.83
N LEU A 377 23.26 -0.99 -17.93
CA LEU A 377 22.73 -1.75 -16.81
C LEU A 377 23.66 -2.92 -16.44
N PRO A 378 23.89 -3.17 -15.15
CA PRO A 378 24.62 -4.34 -14.72
C PRO A 378 23.68 -5.57 -14.77
N GLY A 379 24.20 -6.70 -15.23
CA GLY A 379 23.52 -7.99 -15.16
C GLY A 379 22.57 -8.32 -16.32
N PHE A 380 21.84 -9.41 -16.14
CA PHE A 380 20.88 -9.96 -17.10
C PHE A 380 19.62 -10.39 -16.36
N ASN A 381 18.47 -10.21 -17.00
CA ASN A 381 17.19 -10.67 -16.45
C ASN A 381 17.21 -12.19 -16.21
N SER A 382 16.50 -12.65 -15.19
CA SER A 382 16.31 -14.08 -14.92
C SER A 382 14.87 -14.32 -14.48
N THR A 383 14.54 -15.52 -14.03
CA THR A 383 13.21 -15.83 -13.52
C THR A 383 12.88 -15.02 -12.27
N ASN A 384 13.83 -14.86 -11.35
CA ASN A 384 13.57 -14.24 -10.03
C ASN A 384 14.24 -12.87 -9.89
N THR A 385 14.85 -12.36 -10.95
CA THR A 385 15.57 -11.09 -10.89
C THR A 385 15.41 -10.32 -12.19
N LYS A 386 14.94 -9.08 -12.11
CA LYS A 386 14.82 -8.19 -13.27
C LYS A 386 15.58 -6.88 -13.07
N PHE A 387 16.11 -6.34 -14.15
CA PHE A 387 16.86 -5.10 -14.22
C PHE A 387 16.21 -4.16 -15.23
N PHE A 388 15.94 -2.94 -14.80
CA PHE A 388 15.23 -1.92 -15.57
C PHE A 388 16.00 -0.60 -15.56
N LYS A 389 15.95 0.10 -16.69
CA LYS A 389 16.22 1.54 -16.72
C LYS A 389 14.89 2.22 -16.42
N ILE A 390 14.89 3.16 -15.49
CA ILE A 390 13.73 4.03 -15.31
C ILE A 390 13.85 5.27 -16.20
N PRO A 391 12.75 6.00 -16.44
CA PRO A 391 12.80 7.30 -17.10
C PRO A 391 13.78 8.23 -16.39
N GLY A 392 14.62 8.93 -17.16
CA GLY A 392 15.70 9.76 -16.61
C GLY A 392 17.01 8.99 -16.33
N PHE A 393 17.07 7.67 -16.57
CA PHE A 393 18.28 6.88 -16.30
C PHE A 393 19.56 7.53 -16.88
N GLY A 394 20.55 7.76 -16.01
CA GLY A 394 21.85 8.33 -16.35
C GLY A 394 21.84 9.84 -16.62
N VAL A 395 20.69 10.51 -16.46
CA VAL A 395 20.63 11.98 -16.42
C VAL A 395 21.22 12.44 -15.09
N LYS A 396 22.24 13.29 -15.18
CA LYS A 396 23.05 13.70 -14.02
C LYS A 396 22.65 15.09 -13.52
N ASP A 397 22.73 15.26 -12.20
CA ASP A 397 22.60 16.54 -11.49
C ASP A 397 21.30 17.30 -11.80
N SER A 398 20.21 16.57 -12.04
CA SER A 398 18.86 17.14 -12.16
C SER A 398 17.84 16.24 -11.48
N TRP A 399 16.90 16.85 -10.77
CA TRP A 399 15.74 16.14 -10.21
C TRP A 399 14.90 15.50 -11.31
N GLN A 400 14.48 14.27 -11.06
CA GLN A 400 13.62 13.45 -11.90
C GLN A 400 12.48 12.92 -11.03
N HIS A 401 11.30 12.72 -11.63
CA HIS A 401 10.16 12.11 -10.97
C HIS A 401 9.95 10.69 -11.49
N LEU A 402 9.70 9.73 -10.59
CA LEU A 402 9.28 8.38 -10.90
C LEU A 402 7.85 8.17 -10.39
N SER A 403 6.98 7.65 -11.26
CA SER A 403 5.68 7.07 -10.90
C SER A 403 5.64 5.64 -11.43
N LEU A 404 5.46 4.67 -10.55
CA LEU A 404 5.65 3.24 -10.82
C LEU A 404 4.43 2.44 -10.39
N ASP A 405 3.65 1.95 -11.34
CA ASP A 405 2.58 0.98 -11.09
C ASP A 405 3.17 -0.42 -10.87
N PHE A 406 2.97 -0.99 -9.69
CA PHE A 406 3.51 -2.30 -9.35
C PHE A 406 2.91 -3.41 -10.22
N TYR A 407 1.61 -3.36 -10.53
CA TYR A 407 0.95 -4.40 -11.31
C TYR A 407 1.55 -4.51 -12.72
N GLU A 408 1.81 -3.37 -13.37
CA GLU A 408 2.40 -3.36 -14.71
C GLU A 408 3.80 -3.96 -14.71
N TYR A 409 4.65 -3.52 -13.77
CA TYR A 409 6.03 -3.99 -13.66
C TYR A 409 6.12 -5.46 -13.23
N MET A 410 5.25 -5.90 -12.32
CA MET A 410 5.15 -7.31 -11.91
C MET A 410 4.66 -8.18 -13.07
N THR A 411 3.64 -7.74 -13.81
CA THR A 411 3.12 -8.43 -14.99
C THR A 411 4.22 -8.57 -16.05
N TYR A 412 4.94 -7.48 -16.32
CA TYR A 412 6.07 -7.51 -17.26
C TYR A 412 7.20 -8.43 -16.77
N ALA A 413 7.46 -8.45 -15.45
CA ALA A 413 8.46 -9.34 -14.85
C ALA A 413 8.03 -10.82 -14.85
N GLY A 414 6.73 -11.11 -15.01
CA GLY A 414 6.14 -12.43 -14.84
C GLY A 414 6.06 -12.86 -13.38
N TYR A 415 5.88 -11.89 -12.46
CA TYR A 415 5.72 -12.13 -11.03
C TYR A 415 4.22 -12.24 -10.72
N GLU A 416 3.74 -13.47 -10.53
CA GLU A 416 2.35 -13.78 -10.21
C GLU A 416 2.21 -14.13 -8.72
N ASP A 417 1.07 -13.77 -8.11
CA ASP A 417 0.72 -14.09 -6.71
C ASP A 417 1.81 -13.72 -5.69
N THR A 418 2.40 -12.53 -5.85
CA THR A 418 3.39 -11.99 -4.91
C THR A 418 2.89 -10.71 -4.26
N SER A 419 3.36 -10.45 -3.03
CA SER A 419 3.24 -9.16 -2.36
C SER A 419 4.60 -8.51 -2.24
N ILE A 420 4.64 -7.17 -2.13
CA ILE A 420 5.91 -6.50 -1.81
C ILE A 420 6.34 -6.86 -0.39
N TYR A 421 7.58 -7.28 -0.25
CA TYR A 421 8.17 -7.69 1.01
C TYR A 421 9.18 -6.67 1.52
N GLU A 422 9.87 -5.98 0.63
CA GLU A 422 10.94 -5.07 1.01
C GLU A 422 11.22 -4.05 -0.09
N ILE A 423 11.46 -2.80 0.30
CA ILE A 423 11.90 -1.70 -0.56
C ILE A 423 13.30 -1.28 -0.12
N ARG A 424 14.22 -1.14 -1.08
CA ARG A 424 15.58 -0.67 -0.81
C ARG A 424 15.99 0.43 -1.76
N ILE A 425 16.51 1.53 -1.21
CA ILE A 425 17.25 2.54 -1.98
C ILE A 425 18.73 2.27 -1.79
N TYR A 426 19.47 2.12 -2.89
CA TYR A 426 20.87 1.68 -2.87
C TYR A 426 21.77 2.65 -3.62
N ALA A 427 22.95 2.91 -3.06
CA ALA A 427 24.08 3.54 -3.72
C ALA A 427 25.33 2.67 -3.55
N GLU A 428 26.08 2.44 -4.63
CA GLU A 428 27.35 1.70 -4.63
C GLU A 428 28.43 2.39 -5.46
N ASN A 429 29.67 2.31 -4.98
CA ASN A 429 30.83 2.79 -5.71
C ASN A 429 32.08 1.99 -5.32
N SER A 430 32.73 1.39 -6.32
CA SER A 430 33.97 0.62 -6.17
C SER A 430 35.14 1.20 -6.98
N ALA A 431 34.92 2.28 -7.74
CA ALA A 431 35.93 2.86 -8.59
C ALA A 431 36.84 3.80 -7.78
N ILE A 432 38.16 3.57 -7.86
CA ILE A 432 39.14 4.41 -7.17
C ILE A 432 39.20 5.80 -7.82
N GLY A 433 39.20 6.85 -7.00
CA GLY A 433 39.27 8.24 -7.44
C GLY A 433 37.93 8.76 -7.96
N SER A 434 36.82 8.19 -7.49
CA SER A 434 35.50 8.48 -8.00
C SER A 434 34.48 8.64 -6.88
N SER A 435 33.48 9.48 -7.11
CA SER A 435 32.34 9.70 -6.24
C SER A 435 31.02 9.27 -6.91
N LEU A 436 30.01 9.08 -6.08
CA LEU A 436 28.60 8.95 -6.47
C LEU A 436 27.76 9.76 -5.49
N ASP A 437 26.90 10.63 -6.01
CA ASP A 437 25.93 11.38 -5.23
C ASP A 437 24.50 10.96 -5.63
N ALA A 438 23.66 10.67 -4.64
CA ALA A 438 22.27 10.31 -4.88
C ALA A 438 21.37 10.98 -3.83
N LEU A 439 20.40 11.77 -4.30
CA LEU A 439 19.38 12.40 -3.47
C LEU A 439 18.00 11.79 -3.78
N PHE A 440 17.16 11.67 -2.75
CA PHE A 440 15.83 11.10 -2.82
C PHE A 440 14.85 11.94 -2.00
N ASP A 441 13.65 12.15 -2.53
CA ASP A 441 12.61 12.97 -1.91
C ASP A 441 11.21 12.49 -2.32
N ASP A 442 10.17 12.95 -1.62
CA ASP A 442 8.75 12.65 -1.85
C ASP A 442 8.46 11.15 -2.10
N PHE A 443 9.09 10.26 -1.31
CA PHE A 443 8.84 8.83 -1.40
C PHE A 443 7.45 8.52 -0.84
N ARG A 444 6.54 8.03 -1.69
CA ARG A 444 5.18 7.63 -1.30
C ARG A 444 4.75 6.35 -2.02
N LEU A 445 3.97 5.52 -1.33
CA LEU A 445 3.37 4.31 -1.90
C LEU A 445 1.85 4.43 -1.80
N VAL A 446 1.18 4.69 -2.92
CA VAL A 446 -0.28 4.79 -3.03
C VAL A 446 -0.85 3.39 -3.21
N THR A 447 -1.71 2.92 -2.30
CA THR A 447 -2.32 1.58 -2.36
C THR A 447 -3.80 1.61 -2.04
N TYR A 448 -4.58 0.71 -2.63
CA TYR A 448 -6.00 0.57 -2.27
C TYR A 448 -6.16 0.33 -0.76
N PRO A 449 -7.15 0.96 -0.08
CA PRO A 449 -7.31 0.88 1.37
C PRO A 449 -7.45 -0.51 1.99
N LEU A 450 -7.92 -1.51 1.22
CA LEU A 450 -7.98 -2.92 1.66
C LEU A 450 -6.72 -3.73 1.29
N GLY A 451 -5.76 -3.10 0.63
CA GLY A 451 -4.45 -3.66 0.27
C GLY A 451 -3.33 -3.17 1.18
N ASP A 452 -3.64 -2.38 2.21
CA ASP A 452 -2.76 -2.11 3.33
C ASP A 452 -2.70 -3.38 4.21
N PRO A 453 -1.52 -4.01 4.32
CA PRO A 453 -1.38 -5.35 4.90
C PRO A 453 -1.70 -5.49 6.39
#